data_AF-A0A0F5PL40-F1
#
_entry.id   AF-A0A0F5PL40-F1
#
_cell.length_a   1.000
_cell.length_b   1.000
_cell.length_c   1.000
_cell.angle_alpha   90.00
_cell.angle_beta   90.00
_cell.angle_gamma   90.00
#
_symmetry.space_group_name_H-M   'P 1'
#
loop_
_entity.id
_entity.type
_entity.pdbx_description
1 polymer ?
#
loop_
_entity_poly.entity_id
_entity_poly.type
_entity_poly.pdbx_seq_one_letter_code
_entity_poly.pdbx_strand_id
1 'polypeptide(L)'
;MERGAQRAKETNGEFCVVYVNKNSDISQDLKENEVLLELFDMAQKLGGRVSILVGKKISKTLAEFARENNITEIIVGKSLRSALDVILHGDVVNPLKKEAMKNNIRVEVIE
;
A
#
# COMPACT_ATOMS: atom_id res chain seq x y z
N MET A 1 -1.15 -8.50 3.71
CA MET A 1 -2.58 -8.16 3.50
C MET A 1 -3.47 -8.66 4.64
N GLU A 2 -3.31 -9.90 5.08
CA GLU A 2 -4.09 -10.48 6.20
C GLU A 2 -4.12 -9.60 7.45
N ARG A 3 -2.95 -9.08 7.88
CA ARG A 3 -2.88 -8.15 9.01
C ARG A 3 -3.74 -6.90 8.85
N GLY A 4 -3.82 -6.36 7.63
CA GLY A 4 -4.67 -5.21 7.30
C GLY A 4 -6.15 -5.54 7.45
N ALA A 5 -6.58 -6.68 6.90
CA ALA A 5 -7.94 -7.17 7.06
C ALA A 5 -8.28 -7.46 8.54
N GLN A 6 -7.35 -8.05 9.29
CA GLN A 6 -7.51 -8.30 10.72
C GLN A 6 -7.65 -6.98 11.50
N ARG A 7 -6.81 -5.98 11.22
CA ARG A 7 -6.88 -4.67 11.87
C ARG A 7 -8.21 -3.98 11.60
N ALA A 8 -8.71 -4.04 10.37
CA ALA A 8 -10.02 -3.52 10.02
C ALA A 8 -11.12 -4.19 10.85
N LYS A 9 -11.07 -5.52 11.03
CA LYS A 9 -12.00 -6.24 11.93
C LYS A 9 -11.87 -5.82 13.39
N GLU A 10 -10.65 -5.72 13.92
CA GLU A 10 -10.36 -5.31 15.31
C GLU A 10 -10.90 -3.91 15.62
N THR A 11 -10.88 -3.02 14.64
CA THR A 11 -11.29 -1.61 14.78
C THR A 11 -12.69 -1.32 14.26
N ASN A 12 -13.40 -2.35 13.79
CA ASN A 12 -14.68 -2.21 13.09
C ASN A 12 -14.63 -1.16 11.95
N GLY A 13 -13.51 -1.15 11.20
CA GLY A 13 -13.22 -0.23 10.11
C GLY A 13 -13.27 -0.88 8.73
N GLU A 14 -13.03 -0.08 7.70
CA GLU A 14 -12.92 -0.54 6.32
C GLU A 14 -11.50 -1.03 6.00
N PHE A 15 -11.39 -1.94 5.03
CA PHE A 15 -10.12 -2.44 4.52
C PHE A 15 -9.94 -2.06 3.04
N CYS A 16 -8.76 -1.58 2.69
CA CYS A 16 -8.39 -1.29 1.30
C CYS A 16 -6.94 -1.71 1.04
N VAL A 17 -6.69 -2.25 -0.16
CA VAL A 17 -5.37 -2.55 -0.69
C VAL A 17 -5.07 -1.59 -1.82
N VAL A 18 -3.91 -0.93 -1.72
CA VAL A 18 -3.51 0.12 -2.66
C VAL A 18 -2.24 -0.29 -3.38
N TYR A 19 -2.27 -0.24 -4.71
CA TYR A 19 -1.10 -0.42 -5.56
C TYR A 19 -0.76 0.92 -6.24
N VAL A 20 0.52 1.31 -6.22
CA VAL A 20 0.99 2.52 -6.91
C VAL A 20 1.85 2.12 -8.08
N ASN A 21 1.37 2.41 -9.28
CA ASN A 21 2.15 2.29 -10.50
C ASN A 21 2.99 3.57 -10.71
N LYS A 22 4.30 3.42 -10.92
CA LYS A 22 5.19 4.54 -11.29
C LYS A 22 5.11 4.88 -12.79
N ASN A 23 4.74 3.90 -13.60
CA ASN A 23 4.55 4.03 -15.04
C ASN A 23 3.12 4.50 -15.33
N SER A 24 2.94 5.21 -16.44
CA SER A 24 1.62 5.67 -16.87
C SER A 24 0.81 4.58 -17.59
N ASP A 25 1.44 3.52 -18.07
CA ASP A 25 0.75 2.41 -18.74
C ASP A 25 0.36 1.31 -17.75
N ILE A 26 -0.73 1.56 -17.03
CA ILE A 26 -1.31 0.59 -16.09
C ILE A 26 -1.80 -0.67 -16.83
N SER A 27 -2.26 -0.51 -18.07
CA SER A 27 -2.93 -1.58 -18.80
C SER A 27 -1.97 -2.69 -19.19
N GLN A 28 -0.73 -2.33 -19.53
CA GLN A 28 0.33 -3.29 -19.80
C GLN A 28 0.80 -3.96 -18.51
N ASP A 29 1.06 -3.20 -17.45
CA ASP A 29 1.54 -3.74 -16.17
C ASP A 29 0.55 -4.75 -15.54
N LEU A 30 -0.77 -4.52 -15.66
CA LEU A 30 -1.78 -5.46 -15.16
C LEU A 30 -1.89 -6.73 -16.01
N LYS A 31 -1.68 -6.65 -17.32
CA LYS A 31 -1.73 -7.82 -18.22
C LYS A 31 -0.53 -8.73 -18.03
N GLU A 32 0.62 -8.16 -17.71
CA GLU A 32 1.88 -8.89 -17.58
C GLU A 32 2.11 -9.43 -16.16
N ASN A 33 1.26 -9.08 -15.18
CA ASN A 33 1.47 -9.38 -13.78
C ASN A 33 0.31 -10.17 -13.16
N GLU A 34 0.26 -11.48 -13.45
CA GLU A 34 -0.75 -12.40 -12.91
C GLU A 34 -0.78 -12.42 -11.37
N VAL A 35 0.40 -12.36 -10.73
CA VAL A 35 0.51 -12.33 -9.27
C VAL A 35 -0.19 -11.10 -8.69
N LEU A 36 -0.06 -9.93 -9.32
CA LEU A 36 -0.73 -8.71 -8.86
C LEU A 36 -2.26 -8.85 -8.92
N LEU A 37 -2.78 -9.50 -9.97
CA LEU A 37 -4.21 -9.77 -10.10
C LEU A 37 -4.69 -10.75 -9.02
N GLU A 38 -3.93 -11.79 -8.71
CA GLU A 38 -4.23 -12.71 -7.61
C GLU A 38 -4.27 -11.98 -6.26
N LEU A 39 -3.32 -11.07 -6.01
CA LEU A 39 -3.31 -10.27 -4.78
C LEU A 39 -4.56 -9.38 -4.66
N PHE A 40 -5.06 -8.84 -5.78
CA PHE A 40 -6.29 -8.05 -5.79
C PHE A 40 -7.55 -8.90 -5.56
N ASP A 41 -7.60 -10.10 -6.14
CA ASP A 41 -8.68 -11.05 -5.87
C ASP A 41 -8.68 -11.48 -4.39
N MET A 42 -7.51 -11.78 -3.82
CA MET A 42 -7.36 -12.08 -2.39
C MET A 42 -7.80 -10.91 -1.50
N ALA A 43 -7.45 -9.67 -1.87
CA ALA A 43 -7.89 -8.49 -1.13
C ALA A 43 -9.42 -8.38 -1.09
N GLN A 44 -10.08 -8.61 -2.22
CA GLN A 44 -11.55 -8.61 -2.33
C GLN A 44 -12.18 -9.73 -1.51
N LYS A 45 -11.62 -10.95 -1.56
CA LYS A 45 -12.08 -12.09 -0.75
C LYS A 45 -11.97 -11.83 0.76
N LEU A 46 -11.04 -10.98 1.19
CA LEU A 46 -10.90 -10.53 2.57
C LEU A 46 -11.84 -9.37 2.95
N GLY A 47 -12.72 -8.94 2.04
CA GLY A 47 -13.65 -7.82 2.24
C GLY A 47 -13.02 -6.46 1.97
N GLY A 48 -11.86 -6.42 1.32
CA GLY A 48 -11.14 -5.18 1.00
C GLY A 48 -11.52 -4.59 -0.35
N ARG A 49 -11.49 -3.26 -0.44
CA ARG A 49 -11.51 -2.55 -1.74
C ARG A 49 -10.11 -2.51 -2.34
N VAL A 50 -9.99 -2.57 -3.66
CA VAL A 50 -8.70 -2.40 -4.36
C VAL A 50 -8.66 -1.02 -5.01
N SER A 51 -7.54 -0.32 -4.87
CA SER A 51 -7.31 0.97 -5.54
C SER A 51 -5.95 0.97 -6.23
N ILE A 52 -5.95 1.30 -7.52
CA ILE A 52 -4.74 1.42 -8.33
C ILE A 52 -4.50 2.90 -8.58
N LEU A 53 -3.32 3.38 -8.18
CA LEU A 53 -2.92 4.77 -8.30
C LEU A 53 -1.77 4.88 -9.28
N VAL A 54 -1.64 6.04 -9.94
CA VAL A 54 -0.46 6.39 -10.73
C VAL A 54 0.30 7.49 -10.02
N GLY A 55 1.59 7.31 -9.81
CA GLY A 55 2.40 8.32 -9.14
C GLY A 55 3.89 8.04 -9.17
N LYS A 56 4.67 9.06 -9.56
CA LYS A 56 6.14 8.98 -9.57
C LYS A 56 6.74 8.83 -8.16
N LYS A 57 6.08 9.40 -7.14
CA LYS A 57 6.52 9.40 -5.74
C LYS A 57 5.58 8.58 -4.87
N ILE A 58 5.85 7.28 -4.73
CA ILE A 58 5.00 6.32 -4.01
C ILE A 58 4.53 6.85 -2.65
N SER A 59 5.47 7.25 -1.79
CA SER A 59 5.17 7.68 -0.42
C SER A 59 4.22 8.88 -0.35
N LYS A 60 4.38 9.83 -1.28
CA LYS A 60 3.51 11.02 -1.37
C LYS A 60 2.12 10.61 -1.87
N THR A 61 2.07 9.84 -2.95
CA THR A 61 0.82 9.35 -3.55
C THR A 61 -0.01 8.53 -2.57
N LEU A 62 0.62 7.63 -1.79
CA LEU A 62 -0.05 6.85 -0.75
C LEU A 62 -0.60 7.75 0.38
N ALA A 63 0.19 8.70 0.88
CA ALA A 63 -0.24 9.59 1.95
C ALA A 63 -1.39 10.51 1.51
N GLU A 64 -1.35 11.03 0.28
CA GLU A 64 -2.42 11.84 -0.30
C GLU A 64 -3.71 11.04 -0.45
N PHE A 65 -3.63 9.84 -1.04
CA PHE A 65 -4.78 8.95 -1.16
C PHE A 65 -5.38 8.60 0.22
N ALA A 66 -4.52 8.27 1.18
CA ALA A 66 -4.94 7.91 2.52
C ALA A 66 -5.66 9.07 3.22
N ARG A 67 -5.14 10.29 3.09
CA ARG A 67 -5.80 11.51 3.60
C ARG A 67 -7.17 11.73 2.95
N GLU A 68 -7.25 11.61 1.62
CA GLU A 68 -8.47 11.84 0.84
C GLU A 68 -9.57 10.83 1.12
N ASN A 69 -9.20 9.61 1.46
CA ASN A 69 -10.12 8.51 1.77
C ASN A 69 -10.29 8.27 3.28
N ASN A 70 -9.86 9.23 4.12
CA ASN A 70 -9.94 9.16 5.59
C ASN A 70 -9.35 7.87 6.19
N ILE A 71 -8.30 7.32 5.57
CA ILE A 71 -7.57 6.17 6.07
C ILE A 71 -6.78 6.60 7.30
N THR A 72 -6.97 5.88 8.41
CA THR A 72 -6.33 6.19 9.70
C THR A 72 -5.03 5.43 9.93
N GLU A 73 -4.81 4.36 9.17
CA GLU A 73 -3.70 3.45 9.36
C GLU A 73 -3.26 2.79 8.06
N ILE A 74 -1.95 2.78 7.82
CA ILE A 74 -1.31 2.10 6.70
C ILE A 74 -0.44 0.98 7.28
N ILE A 75 -0.69 -0.24 6.84
CA ILE A 75 0.11 -1.41 7.21
C ILE A 75 0.95 -1.81 6.01
N VAL A 76 2.27 -1.82 6.17
CA VAL A 76 3.23 -2.25 5.14
C VAL A 76 4.04 -3.44 5.63
N GLY A 77 4.23 -4.45 4.79
CA GLY A 77 5.16 -5.55 5.06
C GLY A 77 6.60 -5.16 4.76
N LYS A 78 7.56 -5.65 5.54
CA LYS A 78 8.98 -5.64 5.16
C LYS A 78 9.17 -6.64 4.02
N SER A 79 9.82 -6.23 2.95
CA SER A 79 10.41 -7.20 2.02
C SER A 79 11.47 -8.00 2.79
N LEU A 80 11.44 -9.34 2.71
CA LEU A 80 12.46 -10.23 3.29
C LEU A 80 13.91 -9.90 2.85
N ARG A 81 14.09 -9.04 1.83
CA ARG A 81 15.39 -8.55 1.32
C ARG A 81 15.86 -7.22 1.96
N SER A 82 15.31 -6.85 3.12
CA SER A 82 15.26 -5.51 3.76
C SER A 82 16.54 -4.65 3.87
N ALA A 83 17.73 -5.12 3.52
CA ALA A 83 18.94 -4.27 3.50
C ALA A 83 19.42 -3.93 2.08
N LEU A 84 19.31 -4.87 1.13
CA LEU A 84 19.78 -4.68 -0.24
C LEU A 84 18.73 -4.02 -1.14
N ASP A 85 17.43 -4.26 -0.89
CA ASP A 85 16.35 -3.64 -1.66
C ASP A 85 16.23 -2.13 -1.44
N VAL A 86 16.54 -1.64 -0.23
CA VAL A 86 16.56 -0.20 0.08
C VAL A 86 17.65 0.52 -0.72
N ILE A 87 18.77 -0.17 -0.96
CA ILE A 87 19.91 0.34 -1.74
C ILE A 87 19.58 0.33 -3.24
N LEU A 88 18.87 -0.68 -3.74
CA LEU A 88 18.55 -0.85 -5.17
C LEU A 88 17.29 -0.09 -5.63
N HIS A 89 16.24 -0.01 -4.82
CA HIS A 89 14.92 0.54 -5.20
C HIS A 89 14.55 1.85 -4.48
N GLY A 90 15.39 2.27 -3.52
CA GLY A 90 15.17 3.45 -2.69
C GLY A 90 14.24 3.16 -1.50
N ASP A 91 14.44 3.89 -0.41
CA ASP A 91 13.61 3.82 0.78
C ASP A 91 12.21 4.41 0.53
N VAL A 92 11.17 3.59 0.62
CA VAL A 92 9.76 4.02 0.55
C VAL A 92 9.15 4.23 1.92
N VAL A 93 9.61 3.46 2.93
CA VAL A 93 8.97 3.37 4.24
C VAL A 93 9.25 4.61 5.07
N ASN A 94 10.49 5.09 5.15
CA ASN A 94 10.77 6.28 5.96
C ASN A 94 10.13 7.55 5.36
N PRO A 95 10.18 7.80 4.04
CA PRO A 95 9.42 8.90 3.45
C PRO A 95 7.91 8.74 3.66
N LEU A 96 7.37 7.52 3.60
CA LEU A 96 5.95 7.27 3.85
C LEU A 96 5.57 7.61 5.28
N LYS A 97 6.34 7.15 6.28
CA LYS A 97 6.16 7.52 7.69
C LYS A 97 6.14 9.04 7.87
N LYS A 98 7.07 9.75 7.22
CA LYS A 98 7.15 11.22 7.29
C LYS A 98 5.93 11.90 6.68
N GLU A 99 5.47 11.48 5.50
CA GLU A 99 4.28 12.06 4.86
C GLU A 99 2.98 11.70 5.59
N ALA A 100 2.84 10.44 6.04
CA ALA A 100 1.68 9.98 6.80
C ALA A 100 1.53 10.72 8.14
N MET A 101 2.64 10.96 8.86
CA MET A 101 2.64 11.70 10.12
C MET A 101 2.10 13.12 9.96
N LYS A 102 2.43 13.83 8.87
CA LYS A 102 1.87 15.16 8.59
C LYS A 102 0.35 15.16 8.42
N ASN A 103 -0.22 14.00 8.10
CA ASN A 103 -1.64 13.80 7.86
C ASN A 103 -2.34 13.05 9.02
N ASN A 104 -1.65 12.85 10.15
CA ASN A 104 -2.14 12.09 11.31
C ASN A 104 -2.50 10.62 10.99
N ILE A 105 -1.77 10.01 10.06
CA ILE A 105 -1.99 8.62 9.62
C ILE A 105 -0.90 7.74 10.24
N ARG A 106 -1.30 6.67 10.94
CA ARG A 106 -0.35 5.71 11.52
C ARG A 106 0.25 4.84 10.44
N VAL A 107 1.54 4.51 10.58
CA VAL A 107 2.22 3.56 9.68
C VAL A 107 2.82 2.44 10.52
N GLU A 108 2.30 1.23 10.35
CA GLU A 108 2.80 0.01 10.97
C GLU A 108 3.60 -0.79 9.95
N VAL A 109 4.80 -1.22 10.35
CA VAL A 109 5.67 -2.05 9.53
C VAL A 109 5.69 -3.45 10.14
N ILE A 110 5.21 -4.44 9.41
CA ILE A 110 5.15 -5.84 9.86
C ILE A 110 6.23 -6.67 9.17
N GLU A 111 6.71 -7.71 9.86
CA GLU A 111 7.67 -8.67 9.30
C GLU A 111 6.98 -9.79 8.50
#